data_AF-A0AAU5LGL6-F1
#
_entry.id   AF-A0AAU5LGL6-F1
#
_cell.length_a   1.000
_cell.length_b   1.000
_cell.length_c   1.000
_cell.angle_alpha   90.00
_cell.angle_beta   90.00
_cell.angle_gamma   90.00
#
_symmetry.space_group_name_H-M   'P 1'
#
loop_
_entity.id
_entity.type
_entity.pdbx_description
1 polymer ?
#
loop_
_entity_poly.entity_id
_entity_poly.type
_entity_poly.pdbx_seq_one_letter_code
_entity_poly.pdbx_strand_id
1 'polypeptide(L)'
;MSSYRQIVKLLVANAGEKRMSEVFDDFVEMSALAVRNAVDSWGYDEREEQYLRTAGRYDRDELNRFAHALALVVNAMEQAPCDVLGRLYMELELGNGRLGQFYTPYDVARLMAGMQIDAIAEQIQSQGFASLYEPACGAAAFIVAITQEMRTAGLNPQTQLHVTAEDIAPQAVHMAYIHLSLLHVPAVVHRRNTLTMETFDSWRTPAHILGGWGWKLRHVDTVERAQKLLDSPATSGGPSFTTTDHRMAPGCTNLDSGHGGRLHPSRPDARTGGTLMPLGTAR
;
A
#
# COMPACT_ATOMS: atom_id res chain seq x y z
N MET A 1 -34.64 4.53 9.46
CA MET A 1 -34.05 5.62 8.66
C MET A 1 -32.75 5.09 8.06
N SER A 2 -32.45 5.34 6.78
CA SER A 2 -31.17 4.91 6.19
C SER A 2 -29.99 5.55 6.94
N SER A 3 -28.95 4.76 7.28
CA SER A 3 -27.75 5.22 7.99
C SER A 3 -27.12 6.46 7.34
N TYR A 4 -27.19 6.55 6.01
CA TYR A 4 -26.72 7.70 5.22
C TYR A 4 -27.37 9.03 5.64
N ARG A 5 -28.69 9.07 5.80
CA ARG A 5 -29.38 10.32 6.23
C ARG A 5 -28.98 10.73 7.64
N GLN A 6 -28.68 9.77 8.50
CA GLN A 6 -28.23 10.05 9.87
C GLN A 6 -26.82 10.64 9.84
N ILE A 7 -25.91 10.10 9.02
CA ILE A 7 -24.57 10.67 8.83
C ILE A 7 -24.67 12.11 8.32
N VAL A 8 -25.45 12.34 7.24
CA VAL A 8 -25.68 13.70 6.71
C VAL A 8 -26.21 14.64 7.78
N LYS A 9 -27.20 14.22 8.58
CA LYS A 9 -27.75 15.05 9.66
C LYS A 9 -26.69 15.43 10.70
N LEU A 10 -25.80 14.50 11.07
CA LEU A 10 -24.73 14.76 12.04
C LEU A 10 -23.70 15.76 11.48
N LEU A 11 -23.29 15.58 10.22
CA LEU A 11 -22.32 16.45 9.57
C LEU A 11 -22.89 17.86 9.32
N VAL A 12 -24.14 17.97 8.86
CA VAL A 12 -24.82 19.27 8.71
C VAL A 12 -24.96 20.00 10.04
N ALA A 13 -25.18 19.27 11.14
CA ALA A 13 -25.20 19.86 12.48
C ALA A 13 -23.82 20.39 12.94
N ASN A 14 -22.72 19.97 12.30
CA ASN A 14 -21.37 20.51 12.52
C ASN A 14 -21.02 21.66 11.56
N ALA A 15 -21.83 21.93 10.53
CA ALA A 15 -21.57 23.02 9.60
C ALA A 15 -21.53 24.37 10.32
N GLY A 16 -22.60 24.73 11.06
CA GLY A 16 -22.67 26.04 11.73
C GLY A 16 -22.34 27.17 10.74
N GLU A 17 -21.29 27.93 11.03
CA GLU A 17 -20.75 28.98 10.14
C GLU A 17 -19.70 28.47 9.13
N LYS A 18 -19.18 27.25 9.33
CA LYS A 18 -18.19 26.60 8.47
C LYS A 18 -18.84 26.14 7.16
N ARG A 19 -18.03 26.03 6.10
CA ARG A 19 -18.50 25.42 4.84
C ARG A 19 -18.68 23.92 5.01
N MET A 20 -19.73 23.34 4.42
CA MET A 20 -19.97 21.90 4.50
C MET A 20 -18.79 21.07 3.96
N SER A 21 -18.07 21.56 2.94
CA SER A 21 -16.87 20.88 2.44
C SER A 21 -15.75 20.83 3.49
N GLU A 22 -15.56 21.92 4.25
CA GLU A 22 -14.53 21.97 5.31
C GLU A 22 -14.87 20.97 6.42
N VAL A 23 -16.14 20.92 6.84
CA VAL A 23 -16.58 19.97 7.86
C VAL A 23 -16.44 18.52 7.39
N PHE A 24 -16.71 18.25 6.11
CA PHE A 24 -16.53 16.92 5.55
C PHE A 24 -15.05 16.53 5.45
N ASP A 25 -14.21 17.45 4.95
CA ASP A 25 -12.76 17.24 4.82
C ASP A 25 -12.13 16.97 6.19
N ASP A 26 -12.50 17.76 7.20
CA ASP A 26 -12.06 17.57 8.59
C ASP A 26 -12.55 16.24 9.15
N PHE A 27 -13.81 15.86 8.90
CA PHE A 27 -14.36 14.59 9.33
C PHE A 27 -13.56 13.39 8.78
N VAL A 28 -13.28 13.37 7.47
CA VAL A 28 -12.53 12.26 6.86
C VAL A 28 -11.05 12.28 7.23
N GLU A 29 -10.43 13.46 7.36
CA GLU A 29 -9.05 13.60 7.83
C GLU A 29 -8.90 13.07 9.26
N MET A 30 -9.73 13.57 10.19
CA MET A 30 -9.68 13.13 11.59
C MET A 30 -9.95 11.63 11.72
N SER A 31 -10.90 11.09 10.95
CA SER A 31 -11.21 9.66 10.96
C SER A 31 -10.03 8.83 10.44
N ALA A 32 -9.39 9.26 9.35
CA ALA A 32 -8.23 8.58 8.78
C ALA A 32 -7.02 8.62 9.73
N LEU A 33 -6.75 9.78 10.34
CA LEU A 33 -5.70 9.95 11.34
C LEU A 33 -5.92 9.06 12.56
N ALA A 34 -7.15 9.01 13.10
CA ALA A 34 -7.48 8.16 14.24
C ALA A 34 -7.24 6.67 13.95
N VAL A 35 -7.64 6.18 12.76
CA VAL A 35 -7.39 4.80 12.35
C VAL A 35 -5.89 4.53 12.16
N ARG A 36 -5.16 5.47 11.55
CA ARG A 36 -3.72 5.32 11.30
C ARG A 36 -2.90 5.32 12.57
N ASN A 37 -3.18 6.26 13.48
CA ASN A 37 -2.47 6.43 14.75
C ASN A 37 -2.63 5.22 15.68
N ALA A 38 -3.65 4.39 15.48
CA ALA A 38 -3.82 3.15 16.22
C ALA A 38 -2.78 2.05 15.88
N VAL A 39 -2.10 2.13 14.73
CA VAL A 39 -1.24 1.03 14.23
C VAL A 39 0.12 1.48 13.68
N ASP A 40 0.23 2.71 13.19
CA ASP A 40 1.45 3.24 12.59
C ASP A 40 2.15 4.14 13.61
N SER A 41 3.28 3.69 14.16
CA SER A 41 4.09 4.49 15.09
C SER A 41 4.99 5.47 14.35
N TRP A 42 5.23 5.28 13.05
CA TRP A 42 6.13 6.14 12.28
C TRP A 42 5.44 7.47 11.96
N GLY A 43 6.02 8.58 12.43
CA GLY A 43 5.42 9.91 12.27
C GLY A 43 4.12 10.09 13.06
N TYR A 44 3.99 9.39 14.19
CA TYR A 44 2.82 9.49 15.07
C TYR A 44 2.67 10.90 15.63
N ASP A 45 3.75 11.49 16.15
CA ASP A 45 3.69 12.80 16.82
C ASP A 45 3.20 13.90 15.87
N GLU A 46 3.70 13.95 14.63
CA GLU A 46 3.25 14.96 13.64
C GLU A 46 1.79 14.76 13.25
N ARG A 47 1.34 13.50 13.10
CA ARG A 47 -0.05 13.17 12.80
C ARG A 47 -1.00 13.48 13.95
N GLU A 48 -0.58 13.19 15.18
CA GLU A 48 -1.35 13.49 16.39
C GLU A 48 -1.46 15.00 16.57
N GLU A 49 -0.40 15.77 16.31
CA GLU A 49 -0.46 17.23 16.30
C GLU A 49 -1.46 17.74 15.25
N GLN A 50 -1.47 17.17 14.04
CA GLN A 50 -2.45 17.51 13.00
C GLN A 50 -3.88 17.18 13.44
N TYR A 51 -4.10 16.00 14.03
CA TYR A 51 -5.41 15.60 14.58
C TYR A 51 -5.89 16.59 15.64
N LEU A 52 -5.04 16.92 16.63
CA LEU A 52 -5.38 17.82 17.72
C LEU A 52 -5.62 19.26 17.24
N ARG A 53 -4.88 19.70 16.21
CA ARG A 53 -5.08 21.00 15.57
C ARG A 53 -6.45 21.10 14.91
N THR A 54 -6.86 20.08 14.16
CA THR A 54 -8.20 20.03 13.58
C THR A 54 -9.26 19.89 14.67
N ALA A 55 -9.06 19.02 15.67
CA ALA A 55 -9.98 18.83 16.79
C ALA A 55 -10.23 20.12 17.58
N GLY A 56 -9.21 20.97 17.76
CA GLY A 56 -9.33 22.25 18.47
C GLY A 56 -10.25 23.28 17.81
N ARG A 57 -10.69 23.05 16.57
CA ARG A 57 -11.70 23.87 15.86
C ARG A 57 -13.15 23.49 16.20
N TYR A 58 -13.34 22.43 16.98
CA TYR A 58 -14.63 21.84 17.29
C TYR A 58 -14.84 21.72 18.80
N ASP A 59 -16.06 21.95 19.25
CA ASP A 59 -16.45 21.66 20.63
C ASP A 59 -16.65 20.15 20.88
N ARG A 60 -16.87 19.77 22.14
CA ARG A 60 -17.04 18.37 22.51
C ARG A 60 -18.24 17.71 21.81
N ASP A 61 -19.34 18.43 21.63
CA ASP A 61 -20.54 17.87 21.02
C ASP A 61 -20.38 17.71 19.51
N GLU A 62 -19.69 18.64 18.85
CA GLU A 62 -19.26 18.54 17.46
C GLU A 62 -18.35 17.32 17.25
N LEU A 63 -17.34 17.13 18.11
CA LEU A 63 -16.45 15.96 18.04
C LEU A 63 -17.20 14.65 18.29
N ASN A 64 -18.15 14.62 19.24
CA ASN A 64 -19.01 13.47 19.46
C ASN A 64 -19.87 13.14 18.22
N ARG A 65 -20.32 14.16 17.47
CA ARG A 65 -21.06 13.94 16.21
C ARG A 65 -20.17 13.36 15.12
N PHE A 66 -18.90 13.75 15.02
CA PHE A 66 -17.94 13.09 14.13
C PHE A 66 -17.70 11.63 14.51
N ALA A 67 -17.46 11.33 15.79
CA ALA A 67 -17.30 9.95 16.25
C ALA A 67 -18.53 9.08 15.93
N HIS A 68 -19.73 9.63 16.14
CA HIS A 68 -20.97 8.94 15.80
C HIS A 68 -21.14 8.76 14.28
N ALA A 69 -20.82 9.77 13.47
CA ALA A 69 -20.84 9.66 12.01
C ALA A 69 -19.89 8.55 11.53
N LEU A 70 -18.68 8.46 12.08
CA LEU A 70 -17.73 7.39 11.75
C LEU A 70 -18.29 6.02 12.15
N ALA A 71 -18.90 5.88 13.33
CA ALA A 71 -19.53 4.62 13.74
C ALA A 71 -20.64 4.18 12.78
N LEU A 72 -21.41 5.12 12.23
CA LEU A 72 -22.42 4.82 11.21
C LEU A 72 -21.81 4.41 9.87
N VAL A 73 -20.65 4.98 9.48
CA VAL A 73 -19.89 4.54 8.31
C VAL A 73 -19.42 3.10 8.49
N VAL A 74 -18.82 2.77 9.65
CA VAL A 74 -18.40 1.41 9.99
C VAL A 74 -19.57 0.43 9.89
N ASN A 75 -20.70 0.76 10.53
CA ASN A 75 -21.90 -0.08 10.49
C ASN A 75 -22.46 -0.28 9.08
N ALA A 76 -22.42 0.77 8.24
CA ALA A 76 -22.87 0.67 6.85
C ALA A 76 -21.98 -0.28 6.03
N MET A 77 -20.66 -0.16 6.18
CA MET A 77 -19.70 -1.02 5.49
C MET A 77 -19.74 -2.47 5.96
N GLU A 78 -19.97 -2.72 7.25
CA GLU A 78 -20.13 -4.07 7.80
C GLU A 78 -21.38 -4.77 7.27
N GLN A 79 -22.50 -4.03 7.14
CA GLN A 79 -23.75 -4.58 6.59
C GLN A 79 -23.62 -4.92 5.10
N ALA A 80 -23.05 -3.99 4.32
CA ALA A 80 -22.82 -4.17 2.90
C ALA A 80 -21.66 -3.26 2.47
N PRO A 81 -20.47 -3.83 2.17
CA PRO A 81 -19.35 -3.05 1.64
C PRO A 81 -19.79 -2.20 0.46
N CYS A 82 -19.55 -0.88 0.51
CA CYS A 82 -19.87 0.03 -0.58
C CYS A 82 -19.07 1.33 -0.42
N ASP A 83 -19.12 2.19 -1.44
CA ASP A 83 -18.53 3.53 -1.39
C ASP A 83 -19.37 4.50 -0.54
N VAL A 84 -19.35 4.32 0.78
CA VAL A 84 -20.18 5.11 1.71
C VAL A 84 -19.77 6.58 1.67
N LEU A 85 -18.48 6.87 1.80
CA LEU A 85 -17.97 8.24 1.88
C LEU A 85 -18.01 8.96 0.53
N GLY A 86 -17.72 8.29 -0.59
CA GLY A 86 -17.86 8.90 -1.91
C GLY A 86 -19.32 9.18 -2.26
N ARG A 87 -20.25 8.30 -1.88
CA ARG A 87 -21.68 8.57 -1.99
C ARG A 87 -22.10 9.79 -1.17
N LEU A 88 -21.67 9.88 0.10
CA LEU A 88 -21.95 11.04 0.95
C LEU A 88 -21.38 12.33 0.36
N TYR A 89 -20.17 12.28 -0.19
CA TYR A 89 -19.54 13.43 -0.85
C TYR A 89 -20.37 13.93 -2.05
N MET A 90 -20.89 13.01 -2.85
CA MET A 90 -21.76 13.33 -3.98
C MET A 90 -23.13 13.84 -3.53
N GLU A 91 -23.76 13.21 -2.53
CA GLU A 91 -25.07 13.60 -1.99
C GLU A 91 -25.05 14.98 -1.29
N LEU A 92 -23.92 15.35 -0.70
CA LEU A 92 -23.70 16.67 -0.10
C LEU A 92 -23.27 17.72 -1.14
N GLU A 93 -23.20 17.37 -2.42
CA GLU A 93 -22.78 18.25 -3.53
C GLU A 93 -21.42 18.93 -3.29
N LEU A 94 -20.51 18.22 -2.62
CA LEU A 94 -19.19 18.75 -2.24
C LEU A 94 -18.18 18.71 -3.38
N GLY A 95 -18.50 17.97 -4.45
CA GLY A 95 -17.70 17.90 -5.65
C GLY A 95 -17.47 19.27 -6.26
N ASN A 96 -16.21 19.55 -6.61
CA ASN A 96 -15.91 20.73 -7.39
C ASN A 96 -16.31 20.47 -8.86
N GLY A 97 -17.58 20.73 -9.19
CA GLY A 97 -18.11 20.53 -10.55
C GLY A 97 -17.35 21.31 -11.63
N ARG A 98 -16.65 22.40 -11.26
CA ARG A 98 -15.75 23.14 -12.19
C ARG A 98 -14.42 22.44 -12.45
N LEU A 99 -13.96 21.57 -11.54
CA LEU A 99 -12.78 20.71 -11.72
C LEU A 99 -13.16 19.31 -12.22
N GLY A 100 -14.44 19.04 -12.50
CA GLY A 100 -14.91 17.76 -13.03
C GLY A 100 -14.83 16.60 -12.04
N GLN A 101 -14.84 16.87 -10.73
CA GLN A 101 -14.79 15.82 -9.71
C GLN A 101 -16.15 15.11 -9.63
N PHE A 102 -16.27 13.99 -10.32
CA PHE A 102 -17.40 13.07 -10.24
C PHE A 102 -16.88 11.70 -9.86
N TYR A 103 -17.49 11.07 -8.85
CA TYR A 103 -17.17 9.70 -8.50
C TYR A 103 -17.92 8.71 -9.39
N THR A 104 -17.24 7.62 -9.72
CA THR A 104 -17.79 6.51 -10.51
C THR A 104 -19.02 5.95 -9.80
N PRO A 105 -20.20 5.93 -10.46
CA PRO A 105 -21.39 5.29 -9.90
C PRO A 105 -21.08 3.84 -9.53
N TYR A 106 -21.56 3.42 -8.35
CA TYR A 106 -21.12 2.15 -7.77
C TYR A 106 -21.44 0.93 -8.66
N ASP A 107 -22.55 0.95 -9.38
CA ASP A 107 -22.91 -0.13 -10.31
C ASP A 107 -21.92 -0.25 -11.48
N VAL A 108 -21.36 0.87 -11.95
CA VAL A 108 -20.31 0.86 -12.98
C VAL A 108 -19.01 0.30 -12.40
N ALA A 109 -18.66 0.68 -11.17
CA ALA A 109 -17.52 0.10 -10.46
C ALA A 109 -17.66 -1.42 -10.30
N ARG A 110 -18.85 -1.92 -9.94
CA ARG A 110 -19.15 -3.36 -9.85
C ARG A 110 -19.07 -4.08 -11.18
N LEU A 111 -19.61 -3.49 -12.24
CA LEU A 111 -19.48 -4.05 -13.59
C LEU A 111 -18.01 -4.22 -13.98
N MET A 112 -17.20 -3.16 -13.83
CA MET A 112 -15.76 -3.21 -14.14
C MET A 112 -15.02 -4.22 -13.24
N ALA A 113 -15.39 -4.32 -11.96
CA ALA A 113 -14.80 -5.27 -11.04
C ALA A 113 -15.07 -6.72 -11.47
N GLY A 114 -16.30 -7.02 -11.87
CA GLY A 114 -16.69 -8.33 -12.38
C GLY A 114 -15.92 -8.73 -13.65
N MET A 115 -15.56 -7.76 -14.50
CA MET A 115 -14.73 -8.01 -15.68
C MET A 115 -13.26 -8.34 -15.37
N GLN A 116 -12.76 -7.94 -14.19
CA GLN A 116 -11.37 -8.18 -13.78
C GLN A 116 -11.20 -9.42 -12.91
N ILE A 117 -12.29 -10.05 -12.47
CA ILE A 117 -12.22 -11.08 -11.42
C ILE A 117 -11.44 -12.32 -11.85
N ASP A 118 -11.57 -12.73 -13.11
CA ASP A 118 -10.86 -13.90 -13.65
C ASP A 118 -9.34 -13.65 -13.67
N ALA A 119 -8.90 -12.48 -14.14
CA ALA A 119 -7.49 -12.10 -14.15
C ALA A 119 -6.90 -12.03 -12.73
N ILE A 120 -7.69 -11.55 -11.76
CA ILE A 120 -7.31 -11.54 -10.34
C ILE A 120 -7.17 -12.96 -9.80
N ALA A 121 -8.12 -13.84 -10.11
CA ALA A 121 -8.07 -15.24 -9.69
C ALA A 121 -6.83 -15.97 -10.26
N GLU A 122 -6.49 -15.72 -11.53
CA GLU A 122 -5.29 -16.26 -12.18
C GLU A 122 -4.00 -15.76 -11.53
N GLN A 123 -3.90 -14.47 -11.19
CA GLN A 123 -2.76 -13.94 -10.43
C GLN A 123 -2.63 -14.59 -9.07
N ILE A 124 -3.73 -14.75 -8.34
CA ILE A 124 -3.75 -15.40 -7.03
C ILE A 124 -3.31 -16.86 -7.13
N GLN A 125 -3.76 -17.59 -8.16
CA GLN A 125 -3.38 -18.98 -8.37
C GLN A 125 -1.87 -19.13 -8.64
N SER A 126 -1.29 -18.21 -9.40
CA SER A 126 0.12 -18.27 -9.81
C SER A 126 1.09 -17.68 -8.79
N GLN A 127 0.69 -16.63 -8.06
CA GLN A 127 1.58 -15.82 -7.20
C GLN A 127 1.18 -15.85 -5.71
N GLY A 128 0.02 -16.40 -5.38
CA GLY A 128 -0.54 -16.45 -4.02
C GLY A 128 -1.36 -15.21 -3.62
N PHE A 129 -1.23 -14.10 -4.35
CA PHE A 129 -2.03 -12.89 -4.20
C PHE A 129 -2.08 -12.12 -5.54
N ALA A 130 -3.06 -11.24 -5.70
CA ALA A 130 -3.14 -10.29 -6.81
C ALA A 130 -2.65 -8.91 -6.37
N SER A 131 -2.00 -8.20 -7.29
CA SER A 131 -1.61 -6.80 -7.12
C SER A 131 -2.52 -5.91 -7.97
N LEU A 132 -3.24 -4.99 -7.32
CA LEU A 132 -4.12 -4.04 -7.99
C LEU A 132 -3.55 -2.63 -7.89
N TYR A 133 -3.50 -1.92 -9.02
CA TYR A 133 -3.08 -0.53 -9.09
C TYR A 133 -4.23 0.35 -9.60
N GLU A 134 -4.54 1.42 -8.87
CA GLU A 134 -5.59 2.38 -9.22
C GLU A 134 -5.05 3.82 -9.14
N PRO A 135 -4.73 4.47 -10.28
CA PRO A 135 -4.03 5.76 -10.32
C PRO A 135 -4.91 6.99 -10.10
N ALA A 136 -6.24 6.84 -10.03
CA ALA A 136 -7.18 7.93 -9.76
C ALA A 136 -8.33 7.40 -8.89
N CYS A 137 -7.99 6.96 -7.68
CA CYS A 137 -8.86 6.07 -6.91
C CYS A 137 -10.12 6.72 -6.37
N GLY A 138 -10.18 8.04 -6.26
CA GLY A 138 -11.27 8.73 -5.58
C GLY A 138 -11.46 8.19 -4.17
N ALA A 139 -12.71 7.95 -3.78
CA ALA A 139 -13.05 7.28 -2.53
C ALA A 139 -12.85 5.74 -2.55
N ALA A 140 -12.11 5.20 -3.54
CA ALA A 140 -11.85 3.77 -3.72
C ALA A 140 -13.07 2.90 -4.10
N ALA A 141 -14.12 3.47 -4.71
CA ALA A 141 -15.33 2.73 -5.10
C ALA A 141 -15.05 1.47 -5.93
N PHE A 142 -14.14 1.58 -6.90
CA PHE A 142 -13.71 0.46 -7.74
C PHE A 142 -13.02 -0.64 -6.94
N ILE A 143 -12.10 -0.27 -6.04
CA ILE A 143 -11.40 -1.24 -5.20
C ILE A 143 -12.37 -1.93 -4.23
N VAL A 144 -13.31 -1.18 -3.63
CA VAL A 144 -14.36 -1.75 -2.79
C VAL A 144 -15.19 -2.77 -3.59
N ALA A 145 -15.57 -2.45 -4.82
CA ALA A 145 -16.27 -3.39 -5.70
C ALA A 145 -15.43 -4.65 -6.01
N ILE A 146 -14.13 -4.52 -6.28
CA ILE A 146 -13.22 -5.67 -6.43
C ILE A 146 -13.26 -6.57 -5.20
N THR A 147 -13.23 -6.01 -3.98
CA THR A 147 -13.32 -6.85 -2.77
C THR A 147 -14.62 -7.64 -2.67
N GLN A 148 -15.73 -7.10 -3.17
CA GLN A 148 -17.01 -7.80 -3.20
C GLN A 148 -16.99 -8.94 -4.22
N GLU A 149 -16.54 -8.66 -5.46
CA GLU A 149 -16.48 -9.67 -6.52
C GLU A 149 -15.50 -10.79 -6.16
N MET A 150 -14.39 -10.48 -5.48
CA MET A 150 -13.49 -11.47 -4.86
C MET A 150 -14.22 -12.38 -3.88
N ARG A 151 -14.98 -11.81 -2.94
CA ARG A 151 -15.75 -12.61 -1.97
C ARG A 151 -16.79 -13.49 -2.65
N THR A 152 -17.50 -12.97 -3.66
CA THR A 152 -18.46 -13.73 -4.47
C THR A 152 -17.80 -14.91 -5.19
N ALA A 153 -16.56 -14.72 -5.68
CA ALA A 153 -15.76 -15.77 -6.31
C ALA A 153 -15.07 -16.73 -5.31
N GLY A 154 -15.33 -16.61 -4.00
CA GLY A 154 -14.70 -17.45 -2.96
C GLY A 154 -13.25 -17.10 -2.62
N LEU A 155 -12.78 -15.92 -3.04
CA LEU A 155 -11.45 -15.39 -2.75
C LEU A 155 -11.49 -14.49 -1.51
N ASN A 156 -10.35 -14.38 -0.81
CA ASN A 156 -10.19 -13.56 0.37
C ASN A 156 -9.36 -12.29 0.08
N PRO A 157 -9.98 -11.11 -0.10
CA PRO A 157 -9.25 -9.87 -0.38
C PRO A 157 -8.34 -9.43 0.79
N GLN A 158 -8.57 -9.89 2.01
CA GLN A 158 -7.77 -9.48 3.17
C GLN A 158 -6.38 -10.13 3.18
N THR A 159 -6.23 -11.27 2.49
CA THR A 159 -4.97 -12.03 2.45
C THR A 159 -4.43 -12.24 1.04
N GLN A 160 -5.28 -12.12 0.01
CA GLN A 160 -4.94 -12.43 -1.38
C GLN A 160 -5.00 -11.20 -2.31
N LEU A 161 -5.19 -9.99 -1.78
CA LEU A 161 -5.11 -8.75 -2.55
C LEU A 161 -4.13 -7.79 -1.88
N HIS A 162 -3.25 -7.19 -2.68
CA HIS A 162 -2.53 -5.98 -2.29
C HIS A 162 -2.89 -4.84 -3.25
N VAL A 163 -3.15 -3.66 -2.71
CA VAL A 163 -3.60 -2.50 -3.48
C VAL A 163 -2.59 -1.36 -3.38
N THR A 164 -2.27 -0.75 -4.51
CA THR A 164 -1.67 0.59 -4.57
C THR A 164 -2.69 1.54 -5.18
N ALA A 165 -3.15 2.51 -4.41
CA ALA A 165 -4.15 3.48 -4.85
C ALA A 165 -3.55 4.89 -4.80
N GLU A 166 -3.84 5.71 -5.80
CA GLU A 166 -3.31 7.06 -5.89
C GLU A 166 -4.43 8.06 -6.23
N ASP A 167 -4.40 9.24 -5.61
CA ASP A 167 -5.25 10.36 -5.97
C ASP A 167 -4.54 11.68 -5.65
N ILE A 168 -4.90 12.76 -6.34
CA ILE A 168 -4.32 14.08 -6.11
C ILE A 168 -5.02 14.81 -4.95
N ALA A 169 -6.29 14.51 -4.71
CA ALA A 169 -7.12 15.20 -3.74
C ALA A 169 -6.94 14.59 -2.33
N PRO A 170 -6.53 15.38 -1.32
CA PRO A 170 -6.34 14.87 0.06
C PRO A 170 -7.57 14.15 0.61
N GLN A 171 -8.77 14.71 0.39
CA GLN A 171 -10.02 14.15 0.87
C GLN A 171 -10.33 12.79 0.21
N ALA A 172 -9.98 12.61 -1.07
CA ALA A 172 -10.13 11.33 -1.75
C ALA A 172 -9.21 10.27 -1.13
N VAL A 173 -7.96 10.63 -0.86
CA VAL A 173 -6.97 9.78 -0.17
C VAL A 173 -7.47 9.36 1.21
N HIS A 174 -8.01 10.29 2.02
CA HIS A 174 -8.56 9.97 3.34
C HIS A 174 -9.78 9.04 3.25
N MET A 175 -10.71 9.28 2.32
CA MET A 175 -11.87 8.40 2.12
C MET A 175 -11.44 6.99 1.69
N ALA A 176 -10.56 6.89 0.70
CA ALA A 176 -9.99 5.63 0.25
C ALA A 176 -9.28 4.89 1.40
N TYR A 177 -8.46 5.60 2.18
CA TYR A 177 -7.77 5.03 3.32
C TYR A 177 -8.73 4.43 4.35
N ILE A 178 -9.80 5.15 4.70
CA ILE A 178 -10.82 4.66 5.64
C ILE A 178 -11.49 3.41 5.09
N HIS A 179 -12.00 3.44 3.85
CA HIS A 179 -12.69 2.29 3.26
C HIS A 179 -11.80 1.04 3.22
N LEU A 180 -10.56 1.18 2.77
CA LEU A 180 -9.63 0.04 2.68
C LEU A 180 -9.20 -0.47 4.06
N SER A 181 -9.07 0.43 5.05
CA SER A 181 -8.76 0.03 6.42
C SER A 181 -9.91 -0.74 7.06
N LEU A 182 -11.15 -0.28 6.89
CA LEU A 182 -12.34 -0.95 7.43
C LEU A 182 -12.60 -2.31 6.79
N LEU A 183 -12.30 -2.48 5.50
CA LEU A 183 -12.38 -3.77 4.82
C LEU A 183 -11.21 -4.72 5.12
N HIS A 184 -10.22 -4.24 5.87
CA HIS A 184 -8.96 -4.93 6.15
C HIS A 184 -8.20 -5.30 4.87
N VAL A 185 -8.20 -4.41 3.88
CA VAL A 185 -7.46 -4.60 2.63
C VAL A 185 -6.01 -4.13 2.81
N PRO A 186 -5.01 -4.98 2.54
CA PRO A 186 -3.62 -4.57 2.49
C PRO A 186 -3.39 -3.54 1.38
N ALA A 187 -3.12 -2.29 1.74
CA ALA A 187 -2.98 -1.23 0.74
C ALA A 187 -1.98 -0.14 1.13
N VAL A 188 -1.47 0.54 0.12
CA VAL A 188 -0.80 1.83 0.23
C VAL A 188 -1.57 2.84 -0.61
N VAL A 189 -2.05 3.91 0.03
CA VAL A 189 -2.75 5.02 -0.62
C VAL A 189 -1.82 6.22 -0.67
N HIS A 190 -1.55 6.74 -1.86
CA HIS A 190 -0.68 7.89 -2.06
C HIS A 190 -1.49 9.12 -2.42
N ARG A 191 -1.18 10.25 -1.77
CA ARG A 191 -1.50 11.54 -2.37
C ARG A 191 -0.43 11.83 -3.43
N ARG A 192 -0.81 11.72 -4.70
CA ARG A 192 0.13 11.81 -5.82
C ARG A 192 -0.48 12.50 -7.02
N ASN A 193 0.33 13.28 -7.72
CA ASN A 193 0.03 13.64 -9.09
C ASN A 193 0.56 12.52 -10.01
N THR A 194 -0.34 11.68 -10.53
CA THR A 194 0.04 10.51 -11.34
C THR A 194 0.54 10.86 -12.74
N LEU A 195 0.37 12.12 -13.18
CA LEU A 195 0.95 12.61 -14.43
C LEU A 195 2.39 13.08 -14.25
N THR A 196 2.70 13.78 -13.16
CA THR A 196 4.06 14.28 -12.86
C THR A 196 4.89 13.32 -12.01
N MET A 197 4.24 12.29 -11.45
CA MET A 197 4.79 11.33 -10.50
C MET A 197 5.21 11.93 -9.15
N GLU A 198 4.90 13.20 -8.87
CA GLU A 198 5.14 13.86 -7.58
C GLU A 198 4.27 13.26 -6.48
N THR A 199 4.90 12.76 -5.42
CA THR A 199 4.24 12.17 -4.25
C THR A 199 4.30 13.17 -3.09
N PHE A 200 3.13 13.51 -2.55
CA PHE A 200 2.99 14.45 -1.44
C PHE A 200 3.03 13.73 -0.09
N ASP A 201 2.31 12.61 0.03
CA ASP A 201 2.31 11.78 1.23
C ASP A 201 1.91 10.32 0.91
N SER A 202 1.93 9.44 1.92
CA SER A 202 1.61 8.02 1.77
C SER A 202 0.99 7.44 3.03
N TRP A 203 -0.03 6.61 2.84
CA TRP A 203 -0.90 6.06 3.87
C TRP A 203 -0.98 4.54 3.74
N ARG A 204 -0.35 3.83 4.67
CA ARG A 204 -0.38 2.35 4.71
C ARG A 204 -1.53 1.89 5.59
N THR A 205 -2.40 1.02 5.07
CA THR A 205 -3.52 0.52 5.85
C THR A 205 -3.04 -0.36 7.01
N PRO A 206 -3.84 -0.53 8.07
CA PRO A 206 -3.52 -1.47 9.15
C PRO A 206 -3.17 -2.87 8.64
N ALA A 207 -3.94 -3.39 7.69
CA ALA A 207 -3.69 -4.70 7.09
C ALA A 207 -2.33 -4.77 6.37
N HIS A 208 -1.88 -3.68 5.73
CA HIS A 208 -0.56 -3.62 5.11
C HIS A 208 0.56 -3.71 6.16
N ILE A 209 0.44 -2.92 7.23
CA ILE A 209 1.46 -2.83 8.29
C ILE A 209 1.52 -4.14 9.09
N LEU A 210 0.39 -4.53 9.68
CA LEU A 210 0.29 -5.70 10.54
C LEU A 210 0.51 -7.00 9.78
N GLY A 211 0.09 -7.05 8.51
CA GLY A 211 0.29 -8.20 7.63
C GLY A 211 1.70 -8.34 7.04
N GLY A 212 2.62 -7.43 7.38
CA GLY A 212 4.02 -7.45 6.93
C GLY A 212 4.19 -7.29 5.42
N TRP A 213 3.24 -6.62 4.74
CA TRP A 213 3.19 -6.58 3.28
C TRP A 213 4.38 -5.86 2.65
N GLY A 214 4.94 -4.85 3.32
CA GLY A 214 6.19 -4.23 2.87
C GLY A 214 7.34 -5.22 2.71
N TRP A 215 7.39 -6.29 3.51
CA TRP A 215 8.38 -7.36 3.31
C TRP A 215 7.95 -8.33 2.21
N LYS A 216 6.69 -8.75 2.18
CA LYS A 216 6.18 -9.68 1.16
C LYS A 216 6.42 -9.18 -0.26
N LEU A 217 6.08 -7.91 -0.53
CA LEU A 217 6.25 -7.29 -1.85
C LEU A 217 7.73 -7.21 -2.25
N ARG A 218 8.62 -6.82 -1.32
CA ARG A 218 10.06 -6.78 -1.59
C ARG A 218 10.66 -8.14 -1.92
N HIS A 219 10.17 -9.21 -1.28
CA HIS A 219 10.63 -10.57 -1.60
C HIS A 219 10.20 -10.98 -3.01
N VAL A 220 8.95 -10.74 -3.38
CA VAL A 220 8.43 -11.03 -4.73
C VAL A 220 9.23 -10.25 -5.78
N ASP A 221 9.39 -8.94 -5.60
CA ASP A 221 10.19 -8.10 -6.51
C ASP A 221 11.63 -8.61 -6.67
N THR A 222 12.26 -9.05 -5.57
CA THR A 222 13.63 -9.55 -5.58
C THR A 222 13.72 -10.86 -6.34
N VAL A 223 12.78 -11.78 -6.11
CA VAL A 223 12.72 -13.07 -6.82
C VAL A 223 12.47 -12.85 -8.31
N GLU A 224 11.53 -11.99 -8.68
CA GLU A 224 11.26 -11.67 -10.09
C GLU A 224 12.47 -11.03 -10.79
N ARG A 225 13.16 -10.10 -10.12
CA ARG A 225 14.38 -9.48 -10.67
C ARG A 225 15.50 -10.52 -10.83
N ALA A 226 15.68 -11.40 -9.86
CA ALA A 226 16.67 -12.47 -9.95
C ALA A 226 16.34 -13.43 -11.09
N GLN A 227 15.07 -13.81 -11.24
CA GLN A 227 14.61 -14.68 -12.32
C GLN A 227 14.83 -14.03 -13.70
N LYS A 228 14.47 -12.76 -13.87
CA LYS A 228 14.75 -12.00 -15.10
C LYS A 228 16.25 -11.94 -15.42
N LEU A 229 17.13 -11.85 -14.42
CA LEU A 229 18.57 -11.89 -14.63
C LEU A 229 19.05 -13.29 -15.08
N LEU A 230 18.47 -14.37 -14.56
CA LEU A 230 18.77 -15.74 -14.97
C LEU A 230 18.26 -16.07 -16.38
N ASP A 231 17.09 -15.54 -16.74
CA ASP A 231 16.46 -15.75 -18.05
C ASP A 231 17.01 -14.82 -19.13
N SER A 232 17.78 -13.80 -18.74
CA SER A 232 18.45 -12.91 -19.69
C SER A 232 19.54 -13.69 -20.43
N PRO A 233 19.58 -13.66 -21.78
CA PRO A 233 20.64 -14.32 -22.52
C PRO A 233 21.99 -13.75 -22.08
N ALA A 234 22.98 -14.63 -21.87
CA ALA A 234 24.33 -14.22 -21.55
C ALA A 234 24.77 -13.17 -22.59
N THR A 235 24.98 -11.93 -22.14
CA THR A 235 25.50 -10.88 -23.00
C THR A 235 26.86 -11.37 -23.49
N SER A 236 26.95 -11.71 -24.78
CA SER A 236 28.17 -12.14 -25.47
C SER A 236 29.18 -11.00 -25.66
N GLY A 237 29.22 -10.07 -24.71
CA GLY A 237 30.02 -8.85 -24.70
C GLY A 237 30.64 -8.61 -23.33
N GLY A 238 31.04 -9.66 -22.62
CA GLY A 238 32.04 -9.49 -21.56
C GLY A 238 33.27 -8.81 -22.16
N PRO A 239 33.96 -7.92 -21.42
CA PRO A 239 35.19 -7.31 -21.92
C PRO A 239 36.11 -8.43 -22.39
N SER A 240 36.63 -8.31 -23.62
CA SER A 240 37.68 -9.21 -24.05
C SER A 240 38.82 -9.03 -23.06
N PHE A 241 39.07 -10.05 -22.24
CA PHE A 241 40.36 -10.19 -21.60
C PHE A 241 41.33 -10.54 -22.71
N THR A 242 41.78 -9.51 -23.44
CA THR A 242 43.00 -9.62 -24.21
C THR A 242 44.11 -9.79 -23.20
N THR A 243 44.64 -11.01 -23.10
CA THR A 243 46.00 -11.20 -22.59
C THR A 243 46.85 -10.27 -23.43
N THR A 244 47.25 -9.14 -22.84
CA THR A 244 48.22 -8.27 -23.49
C THR A 244 49.48 -9.10 -23.59
N ASP A 245 49.84 -9.47 -24.81
CA ASP A 245 51.07 -10.18 -25.10
C ASP A 245 52.20 -9.40 -24.42
N HIS A 246 52.95 -10.05 -23.53
CA HIS A 246 54.05 -9.42 -22.82
C HIS A 246 55.04 -8.89 -23.88
N ARG A 247 54.95 -7.60 -24.22
CA ARG A 247 56.09 -6.90 -24.80
C ARG A 247 57.19 -6.95 -23.76
N MET A 248 58.13 -7.87 -23.96
CA MET A 248 59.48 -7.78 -23.43
C MET A 248 59.93 -6.33 -23.59
N ALA A 249 60.08 -5.62 -22.47
CA ALA A 249 60.73 -4.33 -22.47
C ALA A 249 62.16 -4.54 -23.00
N PRO A 250 62.60 -3.78 -24.02
CA PRO A 250 63.99 -3.83 -24.44
C PRO A 250 64.85 -3.28 -23.30
N GLY A 251 65.58 -4.16 -22.60
CA GLY A 251 66.48 -3.73 -21.52
C GLY A 251 66.78 -4.72 -20.39
N CYS A 252 66.17 -5.90 -20.34
CA CYS A 252 66.52 -6.91 -19.33
C CYS A 252 67.06 -8.18 -19.99
N THR A 253 68.29 -8.10 -20.48
CA THR A 253 69.13 -9.28 -20.63
C THR A 253 69.76 -9.60 -19.28
N ASN A 254 69.75 -10.90 -18.95
CA ASN A 254 70.44 -11.54 -17.83
C ASN A 254 69.74 -11.37 -16.48
N LEU A 255 69.00 -12.40 -16.07
CA LEU A 255 69.29 -13.11 -14.83
C LEU A 255 68.74 -14.54 -14.94
N ASP A 256 69.58 -15.45 -14.48
CA ASP A 256 69.63 -16.86 -14.76
C ASP A 256 68.72 -17.67 -13.79
N SER A 257 68.32 -18.85 -14.27
CA SER A 257 67.93 -20.08 -13.57
C SER A 257 67.40 -20.10 -12.12
N GLY A 258 66.26 -20.80 -11.90
CA GLY A 258 65.94 -21.38 -10.59
C GLY A 258 64.54 -22.00 -10.43
N HIS A 259 64.47 -23.33 -10.43
CA HIS A 259 63.58 -24.24 -9.64
C HIS A 259 62.15 -23.73 -9.30
N GLY A 260 61.05 -24.36 -9.74
CA GLY A 260 60.68 -25.75 -9.50
C GLY A 260 59.75 -25.88 -8.27
N GLY A 261 58.44 -26.04 -8.48
CA GLY A 261 57.50 -26.37 -7.40
C GLY A 261 56.01 -26.25 -7.76
N ARG A 262 55.38 -27.37 -8.16
CA ARG A 262 53.91 -27.48 -8.22
C ARG A 262 53.37 -27.71 -6.81
N LEU A 263 52.35 -26.95 -6.40
CA LEU A 263 51.56 -27.25 -5.21
C LEU A 263 50.09 -27.49 -5.61
N HIS A 264 49.62 -28.70 -5.32
CA HIS A 264 48.26 -29.18 -5.47
C HIS A 264 47.41 -28.73 -4.27
N PRO A 265 46.13 -28.35 -4.42
CA PRO A 265 45.28 -27.99 -3.29
C PRO A 265 44.69 -29.21 -2.58
N SER A 266 44.86 -29.27 -1.25
CA SER A 266 44.29 -30.29 -0.36
C SER A 266 42.90 -29.86 0.14
N ARG A 267 41.95 -30.81 0.19
CA ARG A 267 40.62 -30.67 0.81
C ARG A 267 40.74 -30.68 2.35
N PRO A 268 39.92 -29.91 3.10
CA PRO A 268 39.83 -30.06 4.55
C PRO A 268 38.79 -31.11 4.95
N ASP A 269 39.19 -31.87 5.98
CA ASP A 269 38.57 -33.08 6.51
C ASP A 269 37.53 -32.77 7.59
N ALA A 270 36.69 -33.76 7.85
CA ALA A 270 35.61 -33.74 8.82
C ALA A 270 36.09 -33.84 10.29
N ARG A 271 35.29 -33.22 11.18
CA ARG A 271 35.12 -33.43 12.63
C ARG A 271 35.51 -32.22 13.49
N THR A 272 34.50 -31.60 14.07
CA THR A 272 34.53 -31.13 15.47
C THR A 272 33.08 -31.07 15.96
N GLY A 273 32.75 -31.95 16.90
CA GLY A 273 31.49 -31.91 17.63
C GLY A 273 31.54 -30.81 18.68
N GLY A 274 30.47 -30.01 18.73
CA GLY A 274 30.21 -29.02 19.77
C GLY A 274 28.75 -29.11 20.20
N THR A 275 28.56 -29.46 21.47
CA THR A 275 27.30 -29.73 22.17
C THR A 275 26.33 -28.54 22.16
N LEU A 276 25.06 -28.80 21.80
CA LEU A 276 23.94 -27.86 21.98
C LEU A 276 23.57 -27.72 23.48
N MET A 277 23.47 -26.47 23.95
CA MET A 277 22.83 -26.10 25.22
C MET A 277 21.35 -25.76 24.99
N PRO A 278 20.41 -26.18 25.86
CA PRO A 278 18.99 -25.87 25.70
C PRO A 278 18.62 -24.51 26.29
N LEU A 279 17.76 -23.77 25.57
CA LEU A 279 17.14 -22.51 26.00
C LEU A 279 16.10 -22.77 27.10
N GLY A 280 16.35 -22.19 28.28
CA GLY A 280 15.41 -22.18 29.41
C GLY A 280 14.29 -21.16 29.21
N THR A 281 13.09 -21.57 29.60
CA THR A 281 11.87 -20.76 29.69
C THR A 281 11.96 -19.77 30.85
N ALA A 282 11.65 -18.50 30.59
CA ALA A 282 11.38 -17.49 31.61
C ALA A 282 9.88 -17.22 31.67
N ARG A 283 9.38 -17.19 32.90
CA ARG A 283 8.00 -16.92 33.32
C ARG A 283 7.58 -15.48 33.07
#